data_AF-X1JFZ0-F1
#
_entry.id   AF-X1JFZ0-F1
#
_cell.length_a   1.000
_cell.length_b   1.000
_cell.length_c   1.000
_cell.angle_alpha   90.00
_cell.angle_beta   90.00
_cell.angle_gamma   90.00
#
_symmetry.space_group_name_H-M   'P 1'
#
loop_
_entity.id
_entity.type
_entity.pdbx_description
1 polymer ?
#
loop_
_entity_poly.entity_id
_entity_poly.type
_entity_poly.pdbx_seq_one_letter_code
_entity_poly.pdbx_strand_id
1 'polypeptide(L)'
;LVYRTTDSGFSYSAGAVAGSQSLNSIVLSPNYEQDETILIGNTNGWIYWSSDNGTSFEPLPRDATSPPLTGSITVAFDPNFSNNDTVYAASSTADKGIYRFIIDTSTEWESIDSTLPSGGTLNQLIASTDGTLYAANSQTDGGIERSLNPTYSLGPTFETVTRGLSDSATLSGLWLIDNRLWSVDTADTKLLTFTDSSTSPVTLTSPTDALAGVGTLINYTIPNISLDWEAMS
;
A
#
# COMPACT_ATOMS: atom_id res chain seq x y z
N LEU A 1 10.26 20.39 -3.72
CA LEU A 1 10.60 20.95 -2.39
C LEU A 1 9.50 20.58 -1.42
N VAL A 2 9.87 20.25 -0.19
CA VAL A 2 8.95 19.97 0.92
C VAL A 2 9.01 21.14 1.88
N TYR A 3 7.85 21.59 2.34
CA TYR A 3 7.73 22.70 3.28
C TYR A 3 6.93 22.24 4.49
N ARG A 4 7.33 22.68 5.67
CA ARG A 4 6.66 22.38 6.94
C ARG A 4 6.11 23.65 7.57
N THR A 5 4.96 23.53 8.23
CA THR A 5 4.37 24.58 9.06
C THR A 5 4.05 24.02 10.44
N THR A 6 4.12 24.87 11.47
CA THR A 6 3.71 24.54 12.85
C THR A 6 2.69 25.54 13.41
N ASP A 7 2.24 26.48 12.57
CA ASP A 7 1.38 27.60 12.91
C ASP A 7 0.13 27.63 12.00
N SER A 8 -0.41 26.44 11.72
CA SER A 8 -1.61 26.24 10.90
C SER A 8 -1.51 26.86 9.50
N GLY A 9 -0.30 26.87 8.91
CA GLY A 9 -0.04 27.40 7.57
C GLY A 9 0.17 28.91 7.52
N PHE A 10 0.35 29.58 8.66
CA PHE A 10 0.67 31.01 8.68
C PHE A 10 2.08 31.29 8.14
N SER A 11 3.04 30.41 8.44
CA SER A 11 4.39 30.45 7.87
C SER A 11 4.90 29.04 7.56
N TYR A 12 5.88 28.99 6.65
CA TYR A 12 6.50 27.75 6.19
C TYR A 12 8.02 27.80 6.42
N SER A 13 8.60 26.63 6.68
CA SER A 13 10.05 26.43 6.75
C SER A 13 10.75 26.78 5.45
N ALA A 14 12.08 26.84 5.47
CA ALA A 14 12.85 26.71 4.24
C ALA A 14 12.50 25.38 3.56
N GLY A 15 12.43 25.39 2.23
CA GLY A 15 12.08 24.19 1.46
C GLY A 15 13.21 23.16 1.48
N ALA A 16 12.91 21.94 1.91
CA ALA A 16 13.82 20.81 1.83
C ALA A 16 13.76 20.15 0.44
N VAL A 17 14.89 19.69 -0.07
CA VAL A 17 14.99 19.02 -1.37
C VAL A 17 14.77 17.52 -1.17
N ALA A 18 13.73 16.98 -1.79
CA ALA A 18 13.44 15.55 -1.88
C ALA A 18 13.58 15.11 -3.34
N GLY A 19 14.79 14.77 -3.75
CA GLY A 19 15.11 14.48 -5.15
C GLY A 19 15.00 15.69 -6.08
N SER A 20 15.11 15.43 -7.39
CA SER A 20 15.09 16.47 -8.44
C SER A 20 13.85 16.43 -9.35
N GLN A 21 12.91 15.50 -9.11
CA GLN A 21 11.66 15.37 -9.87
C GLN A 21 10.47 15.94 -9.08
N SER A 22 9.35 16.14 -9.78
CA SER A 22 8.09 16.52 -9.15
C SER A 22 7.62 15.46 -8.15
N LEU A 23 7.19 15.92 -6.98
CA LEU A 23 6.63 15.05 -5.94
C LEU A 23 5.17 14.72 -6.27
N ASN A 24 4.75 13.50 -5.96
CA ASN A 24 3.40 12.99 -6.26
C ASN A 24 2.62 12.65 -4.98
N SER A 25 3.29 12.11 -3.96
CA SER A 25 2.67 11.73 -2.70
C SER A 25 3.58 12.06 -1.52
N ILE A 26 2.98 12.33 -0.37
CA ILE A 26 3.67 12.54 0.91
C ILE A 26 2.80 11.95 2.01
N VAL A 27 3.41 11.18 2.91
CA VAL A 27 2.73 10.58 4.07
C VAL A 27 3.64 10.67 5.30
N LEU A 28 3.01 10.85 6.46
CA LEU A 28 3.67 10.82 7.76
C LEU A 28 3.51 9.43 8.35
N SER A 29 4.50 8.96 9.12
CA SER A 29 4.41 7.70 9.85
C SER A 29 3.26 7.70 10.87
N PRO A 30 2.75 6.53 11.28
CA PRO A 30 1.69 6.44 12.29
C PRO A 30 2.07 7.09 13.64
N ASN A 31 3.37 7.02 14.01
CA ASN A 31 3.93 7.61 15.23
C ASN A 31 4.81 8.83 14.95
N TYR A 32 4.46 9.62 13.93
CA TYR A 32 5.24 10.77 13.47
C TYR A 32 5.60 11.77 14.58
N GLU A 33 4.71 11.98 15.56
CA GLU A 33 4.99 12.85 16.71
C GLU A 33 6.17 12.35 17.59
N GLN A 34 6.58 11.08 17.45
CA GLN A 34 7.71 10.50 18.16
C GLN A 34 8.91 10.23 17.24
N ASP A 35 8.67 9.71 16.03
CA ASP A 35 9.74 9.24 15.13
C ASP A 35 10.09 10.24 14.01
N GLU A 36 9.27 11.28 13.82
CA GLU A 36 9.42 12.33 12.82
C GLU A 36 9.65 11.82 11.38
N THR A 37 9.14 10.62 11.06
CA THR A 37 9.41 9.91 9.81
C THR A 37 8.42 10.26 8.70
N ILE A 38 8.93 10.51 7.50
CA ILE A 38 8.15 10.95 6.32
C ILE A 38 8.53 10.09 5.11
N LEU A 39 7.54 9.68 4.32
CA LEU A 39 7.75 9.08 3.00
C LEU A 39 7.22 9.97 1.89
N ILE A 40 7.90 9.95 0.75
CA ILE A 40 7.53 10.71 -0.44
C ILE A 40 7.69 9.83 -1.68
N GLY A 41 6.63 9.74 -2.48
CA GLY A 41 6.71 9.24 -3.84
C GLY A 41 6.78 10.39 -4.85
N ASN A 42 7.52 10.22 -5.94
CA ASN A 42 7.62 11.23 -7.01
C ASN A 42 6.95 10.78 -8.32
N THR A 43 7.00 11.62 -9.36
CA THR A 43 6.38 11.33 -10.67
C THR A 43 7.25 10.48 -11.61
N ASN A 44 8.38 9.95 -11.14
CA ASN A 44 9.35 9.22 -11.97
C ASN A 44 9.96 8.02 -11.24
N GLY A 45 9.18 7.33 -10.42
CA GLY A 45 9.56 6.04 -9.84
C GLY A 45 10.42 6.08 -8.59
N TRP A 46 10.78 7.26 -8.08
CA TRP A 46 11.54 7.35 -6.83
C TRP A 46 10.64 7.43 -5.61
N ILE A 47 11.15 6.83 -4.55
CA ILE A 47 10.64 6.94 -3.18
C ILE A 47 11.77 7.54 -2.35
N TYR A 48 11.43 8.55 -1.56
CA TYR A 48 12.32 9.19 -0.62
C TYR A 48 11.77 9.05 0.79
N TRP A 49 12.67 9.03 1.76
CA TRP A 49 12.34 8.93 3.17
C TRP A 49 13.13 9.98 3.97
N SER A 50 12.56 10.42 5.08
CA SER A 50 13.20 11.32 6.06
C SER A 50 12.93 10.76 7.45
N SER A 51 13.94 10.80 8.32
CA SER A 51 13.86 10.50 9.77
C SER A 51 14.21 11.70 10.64
N ASP A 52 14.23 12.90 10.04
CA ASP A 52 14.67 14.15 10.67
C ASP A 52 13.65 15.27 10.49
N ASN A 53 12.36 14.89 10.53
CA ASN A 53 11.24 15.82 10.46
C ASN A 53 11.18 16.62 9.15
N GLY A 54 11.60 15.98 8.05
CA GLY A 54 11.66 16.60 6.72
C GLY A 54 12.77 17.63 6.55
N THR A 55 13.82 17.58 7.39
CA THR A 55 15.00 18.44 7.23
C THR A 55 15.85 17.97 6.04
N SER A 56 15.97 16.66 5.85
CA SER A 56 16.62 16.04 4.70
C SER A 56 15.87 14.80 4.22
N PHE A 57 16.10 14.43 2.97
CA PHE A 57 15.46 13.27 2.34
C PHE A 57 16.50 12.44 1.60
N GLU A 58 16.46 11.14 1.80
CA GLU A 58 17.30 10.15 1.11
C GLU A 58 16.42 9.21 0.27
N PRO A 59 16.93 8.65 -0.85
CA PRO A 59 16.18 7.67 -1.61
C PRO A 59 15.97 6.38 -0.78
N LEU A 60 14.96 5.60 -1.16
CA LEU A 60 14.69 4.28 -0.60
C LEU A 60 14.62 3.25 -1.75
N PRO A 61 15.62 2.35 -1.92
CA PRO A 61 16.80 2.12 -1.07
C PRO A 61 17.80 3.29 -0.99
N ARG A 62 18.58 3.36 0.12
CA ARG A 62 19.55 4.46 0.37
C ARG A 62 20.69 4.52 -0.65
N ASP A 63 21.04 3.41 -1.26
CA ASP A 63 22.09 3.27 -2.28
C ASP A 63 21.56 3.31 -3.73
N ALA A 64 20.27 3.60 -3.91
CA ALA A 64 19.65 3.63 -5.22
C ALA A 64 20.28 4.71 -6.13
N THR A 65 20.81 4.27 -7.28
CA THR A 65 21.41 5.13 -8.32
C THR A 65 20.48 5.38 -9.52
N SER A 66 19.36 4.67 -9.56
CA SER A 66 18.27 4.81 -10.52
C SER A 66 16.91 4.66 -9.81
N PRO A 67 15.80 5.16 -10.38
CA PRO A 67 14.49 4.97 -9.76
C PRO A 67 14.20 3.47 -9.54
N PRO A 68 13.80 3.05 -8.33
CA PRO A 68 13.49 1.65 -8.05
C PRO A 68 12.19 1.18 -8.72
N LEU A 69 11.24 2.11 -8.94
CA LEU A 69 9.98 1.86 -9.65
C LEU A 69 9.88 2.76 -10.89
N THR A 70 8.72 2.80 -11.54
CA THR A 70 8.46 3.68 -12.70
C THR A 70 7.16 4.47 -12.52
N GLY A 71 6.99 5.55 -13.28
CA GLY A 71 5.76 6.35 -13.27
C GLY A 71 5.56 7.16 -11.98
N SER A 72 4.33 7.60 -11.73
CA SER A 72 3.98 8.31 -10.51
C SER A 72 3.80 7.34 -9.35
N ILE A 73 4.40 7.67 -8.20
CA ILE A 73 4.40 6.82 -7.02
C ILE A 73 3.51 7.40 -5.93
N THR A 74 2.63 6.56 -5.41
CA THR A 74 1.90 6.77 -4.16
C THR A 74 2.48 5.82 -3.10
N VAL A 75 2.55 6.27 -1.85
CA VAL A 75 3.20 5.55 -0.75
C VAL A 75 2.29 5.46 0.46
N ALA A 76 2.50 4.44 1.30
CA ALA A 76 1.83 4.28 2.59
C ALA A 76 2.77 3.63 3.60
N PHE A 77 2.59 3.94 4.87
CA PHE A 77 3.20 3.17 5.96
C PHE A 77 2.31 1.99 6.33
N ASP A 78 2.91 0.89 6.78
CA ASP A 78 2.17 -0.09 7.57
C ASP A 78 1.74 0.55 8.91
N PRO A 79 0.52 0.29 9.43
CA PRO A 79 0.08 0.88 10.70
C PRO A 79 0.95 0.44 11.90
N ASN A 80 1.66 -0.68 11.79
CA ASN A 80 2.60 -1.18 12.79
C ASN A 80 4.06 -0.85 12.45
N PHE A 81 4.30 0.19 11.63
CA PHE A 81 5.62 0.63 11.18
C PHE A 81 6.66 0.71 12.30
N SER A 82 6.28 1.21 13.49
CA SER A 82 7.20 1.32 14.64
C SER A 82 7.79 -0.01 15.14
N ASN A 83 7.24 -1.15 14.70
CA ASN A 83 7.66 -2.49 15.11
C ASN A 83 8.15 -3.34 13.93
N ASN A 84 7.77 -3.02 12.69
CA ASN A 84 8.08 -3.85 11.52
C ASN A 84 8.77 -3.11 10.38
N ASP A 85 9.00 -1.80 10.51
CA ASP A 85 9.69 -0.94 9.54
C ASP A 85 9.14 -1.05 8.11
N THR A 86 7.89 -1.48 7.96
CA THR A 86 7.29 -1.83 6.67
C THR A 86 6.60 -0.63 6.03
N VAL A 87 6.90 -0.44 4.76
CA VAL A 87 6.32 0.62 3.92
C VAL A 87 5.87 0.03 2.59
N TYR A 88 4.92 0.71 1.96
CA TYR A 88 4.33 0.29 0.70
C TYR A 88 4.43 1.38 -0.35
N ALA A 89 4.49 0.97 -1.61
CA ALA A 89 4.43 1.87 -2.76
C ALA A 89 3.57 1.26 -3.87
N ALA A 90 2.87 2.10 -4.61
CA ALA A 90 2.14 1.71 -5.80
C ALA A 90 2.45 2.66 -6.96
N SER A 91 2.40 2.13 -8.17
CA SER A 91 2.80 2.83 -9.39
C SER A 91 1.61 3.10 -10.31
N SER A 92 1.63 4.28 -10.94
CA SER A 92 0.70 4.61 -12.03
C SER A 92 1.07 3.95 -13.37
N THR A 93 2.10 3.12 -13.42
CA THR A 93 2.51 2.40 -14.63
C THR A 93 1.61 1.18 -14.83
N ALA A 94 1.15 0.95 -16.06
CA ALA A 94 0.33 -0.22 -16.37
C ALA A 94 1.03 -1.52 -15.96
N ASP A 95 0.26 -2.47 -15.44
CA ASP A 95 0.72 -3.79 -15.00
C ASP A 95 1.72 -3.75 -13.83
N LYS A 96 1.83 -2.63 -13.10
CA LYS A 96 2.63 -2.50 -11.87
C LYS A 96 1.70 -2.43 -10.67
N GLY A 97 1.74 -3.48 -9.84
CA GLY A 97 0.96 -3.60 -8.62
C GLY A 97 1.53 -2.83 -7.45
N ILE A 98 1.26 -3.37 -6.26
CA ILE A 98 1.72 -2.84 -4.98
C ILE A 98 3.03 -3.51 -4.61
N TYR A 99 3.95 -2.71 -4.06
CA TYR A 99 5.27 -3.12 -3.61
C TYR A 99 5.42 -2.92 -2.11
N ARG A 100 6.24 -3.75 -1.48
CA ARG A 100 6.62 -3.69 -0.07
C ARG A 100 8.12 -3.46 0.07
N PHE A 101 8.51 -2.68 1.08
CA PHE A 101 9.89 -2.51 1.50
C PHE A 101 9.96 -2.49 3.02
N ILE A 102 10.97 -3.16 3.58
CA ILE A 102 11.26 -3.13 5.02
C ILE A 102 12.53 -2.30 5.21
N ILE A 103 12.43 -1.15 5.86
CA ILE A 103 13.58 -0.24 6.04
C ILE A 103 14.70 -0.97 6.79
N ASP A 104 15.94 -0.69 6.38
CA ASP A 104 17.18 -1.31 6.88
C ASP A 104 17.32 -2.84 6.70
N THR A 105 16.30 -3.53 6.16
CA THR A 105 16.31 -4.98 5.88
C THR A 105 16.27 -5.28 4.39
N SER A 106 15.36 -4.64 3.65
CA SER A 106 15.21 -4.83 2.20
C SER A 106 16.34 -4.15 1.43
N THR A 107 16.79 -4.78 0.34
CA THR A 107 17.70 -4.17 -0.65
C THR A 107 16.98 -3.72 -1.91
N GLU A 108 15.74 -4.19 -2.12
CA GLU A 108 14.90 -3.86 -3.26
C GLU A 108 13.41 -3.88 -2.87
N TRP A 109 12.57 -3.26 -3.68
CA TRP A 109 11.11 -3.27 -3.50
C TRP A 109 10.53 -4.59 -4.01
N GLU A 110 9.86 -5.32 -3.13
CA GLU A 110 9.23 -6.61 -3.44
C GLU A 110 7.82 -6.37 -4.00
N SER A 111 7.51 -6.92 -5.18
CA SER A 111 6.14 -6.90 -5.71
C SER A 111 5.28 -7.87 -4.90
N ILE A 112 4.24 -7.35 -4.26
CA ILE A 112 3.36 -8.16 -3.39
C ILE A 112 1.96 -8.38 -3.96
N ASP A 113 1.54 -7.60 -4.95
CA ASP A 113 0.32 -7.84 -5.71
C ASP A 113 0.66 -8.47 -7.07
N SER A 114 0.25 -9.73 -7.25
CA SER A 114 0.40 -10.48 -8.49
C SER A 114 -0.94 -10.70 -9.22
N THR A 115 -2.02 -10.14 -8.68
CA THR A 115 -3.39 -10.37 -9.13
C THR A 115 -4.02 -9.15 -9.79
N LEU A 116 -3.30 -8.02 -9.82
CA LEU A 116 -3.72 -6.80 -10.52
C LEU A 116 -4.20 -7.14 -11.95
N PRO A 117 -5.40 -6.69 -12.36
CA PRO A 117 -5.90 -6.88 -13.71
C PRO A 117 -4.92 -6.32 -14.76
N SER A 118 -4.87 -6.96 -15.93
CA SER A 118 -4.00 -6.49 -17.02
C SER A 118 -4.39 -5.07 -17.45
N GLY A 119 -3.40 -4.19 -17.55
CA GLY A 119 -3.57 -2.76 -17.78
C GLY A 119 -3.81 -1.95 -16.50
N GLY A 120 -3.86 -2.59 -15.33
CA GLY A 120 -4.12 -1.94 -14.05
C GLY A 120 -3.09 -0.86 -13.75
N THR A 121 -3.57 0.26 -13.22
CA THR A 121 -2.74 1.42 -12.84
C THR A 121 -3.20 1.93 -11.48
N LEU A 122 -2.28 2.18 -10.55
CA LEU A 122 -2.65 2.56 -9.18
C LEU A 122 -2.30 4.02 -8.92
N ASN A 123 -3.26 4.83 -8.49
CA ASN A 123 -3.06 6.28 -8.30
C ASN A 123 -3.10 6.75 -6.84
N GLN A 124 -3.65 5.94 -5.92
CA GLN A 124 -3.63 6.21 -4.49
C GLN A 124 -3.53 4.91 -3.71
N LEU A 125 -2.69 4.90 -2.66
CA LEU A 125 -2.52 3.80 -1.71
C LEU A 125 -2.84 4.31 -0.30
N ILE A 126 -3.50 3.50 0.52
CA ILE A 126 -3.76 3.81 1.93
C ILE A 126 -3.84 2.52 2.75
N ALA A 127 -3.21 2.54 3.92
CA ALA A 127 -3.36 1.48 4.92
C ALA A 127 -4.31 1.95 6.03
N SER A 128 -5.18 1.06 6.46
CA SER A 128 -6.03 1.25 7.63
C SER A 128 -5.30 0.89 8.92
N THR A 129 -5.84 1.31 10.06
CA THR A 129 -5.26 1.04 11.38
C THR A 129 -5.26 -0.44 11.76
N ASP A 130 -6.10 -1.27 11.12
CA ASP A 130 -6.14 -2.72 11.36
C ASP A 130 -5.20 -3.53 10.44
N GLY A 131 -4.46 -2.85 9.56
CA GLY A 131 -3.50 -3.51 8.66
C GLY A 131 -4.06 -3.81 7.27
N THR A 132 -5.33 -3.51 6.99
CA THR A 132 -5.86 -3.64 5.63
C THR A 132 -5.25 -2.58 4.72
N LEU A 133 -4.69 -3.00 3.58
CA LEU A 133 -4.13 -2.15 2.55
C LEU A 133 -5.08 -2.02 1.37
N TYR A 134 -5.28 -0.78 0.89
CA TYR A 134 -6.16 -0.47 -0.22
C TYR A 134 -5.43 0.37 -1.27
N ALA A 135 -5.70 0.11 -2.54
CA ALA A 135 -5.28 0.98 -3.65
C ALA A 135 -6.44 1.27 -4.61
N ALA A 136 -6.51 2.50 -5.12
CA ALA A 136 -7.44 2.86 -6.18
C ALA A 136 -6.82 2.51 -7.54
N ASN A 137 -7.44 1.57 -8.25
CA ASN A 137 -7.09 1.23 -9.62
C ASN A 137 -7.80 2.18 -10.59
N SER A 138 -7.01 3.01 -11.25
CA SER A 138 -7.46 4.05 -12.18
C SER A 138 -7.63 3.58 -13.62
N GLN A 139 -7.53 2.27 -13.86
CA GLN A 139 -7.98 1.71 -15.13
C GLN A 139 -9.50 1.86 -15.25
N THR A 140 -10.00 2.04 -16.48
CA THR A 140 -11.43 1.90 -16.78
C THR A 140 -11.91 0.51 -16.38
N ASP A 141 -13.05 0.43 -15.70
CA ASP A 141 -13.57 -0.81 -15.09
C ASP A 141 -12.63 -1.38 -14.00
N GLY A 142 -11.69 -0.56 -13.52
CA GLY A 142 -10.92 -0.84 -12.32
C GLY A 142 -11.79 -0.77 -11.07
N GLY A 143 -11.14 -0.95 -9.92
CA GLY A 143 -11.82 -0.89 -8.64
C GLY A 143 -10.86 -0.55 -7.51
N ILE A 144 -11.18 -1.03 -6.32
CA ILE A 144 -10.28 -0.96 -5.18
C ILE A 144 -9.54 -2.28 -5.08
N GLU A 145 -8.21 -2.26 -5.20
CA GLU A 145 -7.39 -3.41 -4.83
C GLU A 145 -7.30 -3.45 -3.31
N ARG A 146 -7.60 -4.59 -2.69
CA ARG A 146 -7.56 -4.76 -1.23
C ARG A 146 -6.73 -5.97 -0.81
N SER A 147 -5.89 -5.81 0.20
CA SER A 147 -5.26 -6.91 0.94
C SER A 147 -5.51 -6.80 2.44
N LEU A 148 -5.99 -7.89 3.06
CA LEU A 148 -6.19 -7.99 4.50
C LEU A 148 -4.91 -8.43 5.25
N ASN A 149 -3.86 -8.81 4.52
CA ASN A 149 -2.64 -9.39 5.09
C ASN A 149 -1.36 -8.97 4.36
N PRO A 150 -1.15 -7.67 4.04
CA PRO A 150 -0.07 -7.20 3.18
C PRO A 150 1.36 -7.49 3.71
N THR A 151 1.50 -7.78 5.00
CA THR A 151 2.76 -8.18 5.65
C THR A 151 3.02 -9.70 5.64
N TYR A 152 2.08 -10.51 5.15
CA TYR A 152 2.24 -11.96 5.14
C TYR A 152 3.41 -12.38 4.24
N SER A 153 4.38 -13.08 4.81
CA SER A 153 5.68 -13.35 4.20
C SER A 153 5.64 -14.40 3.10
N LEU A 154 4.65 -15.30 3.11
CA LEU A 154 4.49 -16.33 2.07
C LEU A 154 3.72 -15.83 0.84
N GLY A 155 3.34 -14.54 0.82
CA GLY A 155 2.62 -13.91 -0.27
C GLY A 155 1.25 -13.41 0.21
N PRO A 156 1.04 -12.09 0.29
CA PRO A 156 -0.25 -11.54 0.65
C PRO A 156 -1.31 -11.85 -0.41
N THR A 157 -2.56 -11.87 0.02
CA THR A 157 -3.70 -12.06 -0.88
C THR A 157 -4.32 -10.73 -1.21
N PHE A 158 -4.66 -10.54 -2.49
CA PHE A 158 -5.33 -9.36 -3.00
C PHE A 158 -6.64 -9.73 -3.67
N GLU A 159 -7.60 -8.81 -3.63
CA GLU A 159 -8.80 -8.85 -4.47
C GLU A 159 -9.11 -7.49 -5.08
N THR A 160 -9.66 -7.50 -6.29
CA THR A 160 -10.18 -6.30 -6.95
C THR A 160 -11.67 -6.15 -6.64
N VAL A 161 -12.03 -5.11 -5.89
CA VAL A 161 -13.41 -4.81 -5.49
C VAL A 161 -14.04 -3.86 -6.51
N THR A 162 -14.88 -4.41 -7.38
CA THR A 162 -15.66 -3.64 -8.38
C THR A 162 -17.17 -3.62 -8.09
N ARG A 163 -17.61 -4.31 -7.04
CA ARG A 163 -19.04 -4.43 -6.71
C ARG A 163 -19.65 -3.06 -6.40
N GLY A 164 -20.73 -2.74 -7.10
CA GLY A 164 -21.46 -1.48 -6.92
C GLY A 164 -20.88 -0.31 -7.70
N LEU A 165 -19.79 -0.51 -8.44
CA LEU A 165 -19.31 0.45 -9.43
C LEU A 165 -20.22 0.44 -10.66
N SER A 166 -20.28 1.59 -11.34
CA SER A 166 -20.94 1.69 -12.64
C SER A 166 -20.01 1.14 -13.73
N ASP A 167 -20.57 0.74 -14.87
CA ASP A 167 -19.75 0.35 -16.03
C ASP A 167 -18.84 1.52 -16.42
N SER A 168 -17.59 1.22 -16.77
CA SER A 168 -16.53 2.16 -17.10
C SER A 168 -16.07 3.09 -15.97
N ALA A 169 -16.44 2.79 -14.72
CA ALA A 169 -15.96 3.55 -13.56
C ALA A 169 -14.43 3.67 -13.57
N THR A 170 -13.93 4.86 -13.25
CA THR A 170 -12.49 5.17 -13.24
C THR A 170 -12.15 5.92 -11.97
N LEU A 171 -11.49 5.22 -11.03
CA LEU A 171 -11.28 5.72 -9.68
C LEU A 171 -10.10 6.71 -9.60
N SER A 172 -10.28 7.78 -8.83
CA SER A 172 -9.27 8.79 -8.55
C SER A 172 -9.31 9.24 -7.10
N GLY A 173 -8.14 9.16 -6.46
CA GLY A 173 -8.00 9.39 -5.04
C GLY A 173 -8.60 8.26 -4.21
N LEU A 174 -8.20 8.21 -2.95
CA LEU A 174 -8.70 7.26 -1.98
C LEU A 174 -8.51 7.87 -0.60
N TRP A 175 -9.60 8.01 0.15
CA TRP A 175 -9.59 8.54 1.51
C TRP A 175 -10.21 7.52 2.44
N LEU A 176 -9.72 7.44 3.66
CA LEU A 176 -10.14 6.47 4.65
C LEU A 176 -10.37 7.16 5.99
N ILE A 177 -11.44 6.78 6.68
CA ILE A 177 -11.57 6.94 8.13
C ILE A 177 -12.17 5.66 8.68
N ASP A 178 -11.58 5.11 9.74
CA ASP A 178 -11.94 3.80 10.30
C ASP A 178 -11.97 2.73 9.20
N ASN A 179 -13.16 2.29 8.79
CA ASN A 179 -13.41 1.30 7.74
C ASN A 179 -14.20 1.87 6.54
N ARG A 180 -14.35 3.19 6.45
CA ARG A 180 -15.10 3.86 5.39
C ARG A 180 -14.13 4.48 4.41
N LEU A 181 -14.22 4.05 3.14
CA LEU A 181 -13.43 4.59 2.05
C LEU A 181 -14.26 5.52 1.17
N TRP A 182 -13.59 6.51 0.60
CA TRP A 182 -14.13 7.34 -0.46
C TRP A 182 -13.19 7.35 -1.65
N SER A 183 -13.76 7.39 -2.85
CA SER A 183 -13.05 7.62 -4.10
C SER A 183 -13.93 8.45 -5.03
N VAL A 184 -13.32 9.22 -5.92
CA VAL A 184 -14.06 9.87 -7.01
C VAL A 184 -14.06 8.93 -8.20
N ASP A 185 -15.25 8.64 -8.74
CA ASP A 185 -15.38 8.08 -10.08
C ASP A 185 -15.36 9.23 -11.08
N THR A 186 -14.29 9.30 -11.84
CA THR A 186 -14.05 10.40 -12.80
C THR A 186 -14.80 10.20 -14.12
N ALA A 187 -15.23 8.97 -14.44
CA ALA A 187 -16.02 8.70 -15.64
C ALA A 187 -17.45 9.23 -15.47
N ASP A 188 -18.06 8.95 -14.31
CA ASP A 188 -19.43 9.35 -14.01
C ASP A 188 -19.56 10.62 -13.15
N THR A 189 -18.43 11.20 -12.71
CA THR A 189 -18.39 12.36 -11.81
C THR A 189 -19.16 12.12 -10.50
N LYS A 190 -18.91 10.98 -9.85
CA LYS A 190 -19.56 10.57 -8.60
C LYS A 190 -18.55 10.49 -7.45
N LEU A 191 -18.98 10.87 -6.24
CA LEU A 191 -18.28 10.49 -5.02
C LEU A 191 -18.82 9.13 -4.56
N LEU A 192 -17.96 8.13 -4.52
CA LEU A 192 -18.28 6.80 -4.05
C LEU A 192 -17.93 6.67 -2.57
N THR A 193 -18.71 5.87 -1.85
CA THR A 193 -18.43 5.51 -0.44
C THR A 193 -18.48 4.00 -0.32
N PHE A 194 -17.43 3.40 0.22
CA PHE A 194 -17.33 1.98 0.51
C PHE A 194 -17.24 1.80 2.02
N THR A 195 -17.85 0.76 2.56
CA THR A 195 -17.71 0.40 3.97
C THR A 195 -17.17 -1.01 4.00
N ASP A 196 -15.92 -1.15 4.45
CA ASP A 196 -15.33 -2.45 4.66
C ASP A 196 -15.82 -3.02 5.99
N SER A 197 -16.63 -4.08 5.90
CA SER A 197 -17.15 -4.78 7.08
C SER A 197 -16.40 -6.07 7.38
N SER A 198 -15.35 -6.38 6.60
CA SER A 198 -14.60 -7.63 6.67
C SER A 198 -13.10 -7.32 6.73
N THR A 199 -12.67 -6.70 7.82
CA THR A 199 -11.27 -6.24 7.96
C THR A 199 -10.36 -7.21 8.72
N SER A 200 -10.87 -8.38 9.11
CA SER A 200 -10.03 -9.42 9.72
C SER A 200 -9.56 -10.41 8.65
N PRO A 201 -8.25 -10.63 8.48
CA PRO A 201 -7.77 -11.71 7.64
C PRO A 201 -8.28 -13.04 8.19
N VAL A 202 -8.50 -13.97 7.28
CA VAL A 202 -8.78 -15.35 7.65
C VAL A 202 -7.58 -15.90 8.43
N THR A 203 -7.80 -16.29 9.68
CA THR A 203 -6.78 -16.95 10.50
C THR A 203 -6.95 -18.46 10.46
N LEU A 204 -5.88 -19.19 10.17
CA LEU A 204 -5.83 -20.63 10.40
C LEU A 204 -5.96 -20.90 11.90
N THR A 205 -7.07 -21.51 12.33
CA THR A 205 -7.29 -21.92 13.72
C THR A 205 -6.68 -23.29 14.02
N SER A 206 -6.45 -24.11 12.99
CA SER A 206 -5.79 -25.41 13.08
C SER A 206 -5.39 -25.93 11.68
N PRO A 207 -4.26 -26.66 11.55
CA PRO A 207 -3.21 -26.82 12.57
C PRO A 207 -2.48 -25.50 12.84
N THR A 208 -1.76 -25.39 13.97
CA THR A 208 -0.94 -24.19 14.23
C THR A 208 0.14 -24.03 13.18
N ASP A 209 0.58 -22.79 12.93
CA ASP A 209 1.70 -22.54 12.02
C ASP A 209 2.95 -23.34 12.44
N ALA A 210 3.68 -23.84 11.44
CA ALA A 210 4.82 -24.74 11.59
C ALA A 210 4.59 -26.02 12.42
N LEU A 211 3.34 -26.39 12.73
CA LEU A 211 3.06 -27.70 13.31
C LEU A 211 3.54 -28.78 12.32
N ALA A 212 4.25 -29.78 12.83
CA ALA A 212 4.64 -30.93 12.02
C ALA A 212 3.37 -31.60 11.46
N GLY A 213 3.08 -31.35 10.18
CA GLY A 213 1.87 -31.76 9.49
C GLY A 213 2.01 -33.11 8.77
N VAL A 214 0.92 -33.88 8.84
CA VAL A 214 0.70 -35.27 8.37
C VAL A 214 0.64 -35.42 6.84
N GLY A 215 1.07 -34.41 6.09
CA GLY A 215 0.97 -34.37 4.63
C GLY A 215 2.16 -35.07 3.97
N THR A 216 1.90 -36.16 3.25
CA THR A 216 2.93 -36.83 2.45
C THR A 216 3.14 -36.05 1.15
N LEU A 217 4.32 -35.45 0.95
CA LEU A 217 4.68 -34.86 -0.35
C LEU A 217 4.92 -35.99 -1.36
N ILE A 218 4.02 -36.17 -2.31
CA ILE A 218 4.15 -37.17 -3.39
C ILE A 218 4.09 -36.41 -4.71
N ASN A 219 5.15 -36.49 -5.53
CA ASN A 219 5.24 -35.81 -6.82
C ASN A 219 4.90 -34.30 -6.73
N TYR A 220 5.47 -33.59 -5.76
CA TYR A 220 5.23 -32.16 -5.53
C TYR A 220 3.77 -31.78 -5.18
N THR A 221 2.94 -32.76 -4.83
CA THR A 221 1.55 -32.55 -4.40
C THR A 221 1.39 -33.02 -2.96
N ILE A 222 0.63 -32.27 -2.15
CA ILE A 222 0.20 -32.70 -0.83
C ILE A 222 -1.27 -33.12 -0.94
N PRO A 223 -1.57 -34.43 -1.07
CA PRO A 223 -2.95 -34.92 -1.09
C PRO A 223 -3.56 -34.91 0.32
N ASN A 224 -4.89 -34.96 0.40
CA ASN A 224 -5.69 -35.08 1.64
C ASN A 224 -5.70 -33.84 2.55
N ILE A 225 -5.54 -32.64 2.00
CA ILE A 225 -5.86 -31.40 2.69
C ILE A 225 -7.33 -31.05 2.42
N SER A 226 -8.13 -30.88 3.48
CA SER A 226 -9.48 -30.30 3.41
C SER A 226 -9.44 -28.91 4.05
N LEU A 227 -10.02 -27.92 3.37
CA LEU A 227 -10.22 -26.57 3.89
C LEU A 227 -11.71 -26.39 4.11
N ASP A 228 -12.11 -26.18 5.37
CA ASP A 228 -13.47 -25.84 5.74
C ASP A 228 -13.49 -24.42 6.31
N TRP A 229 -14.51 -23.65 5.95
CA TRP A 229 -14.69 -22.27 6.39
C TRP A 229 -15.92 -22.17 7.31
N GLU A 230 -15.78 -21.47 8.42
CA GLU A 230 -16.90 -21.11 9.30
C GLU A 230 -17.01 -19.59 9.37
N ALA A 231 -18.22 -19.05 9.18
CA ALA A 231 -18.45 -17.63 9.36
C ALA A 231 -18.35 -17.32 10.85
N MET A 232 -17.50 -16.37 11.23
CA MET A 232 -17.47 -15.90 12.62
C MET A 232 -18.80 -15.19 12.91
N SER A 233 -19.54 -15.73 13.88
CA SER A 233 -20.85 -15.26 14.35
C SER A 233 -20.75 -14.01 15.22
#